data_AF-A0A416FDS6-F1
#
_entry.id   AF-A0A416FDS6-F1
#
_cell.length_a   1.000
_cell.length_b   1.000
_cell.length_c   1.000
_cell.angle_alpha   90.00
_cell.angle_beta   90.00
_cell.angle_gamma   90.00
#
_symmetry.space_group_name_H-M   'P 1'
#
loop_
_entity.id
_entity.type
_entity.pdbx_description
1 polymer ?
#
loop_
_entity_poly.entity_id
_entity_poly.type
_entity_poly.pdbx_seq_one_letter_code
_entity_poly.pdbx_strand_id
1 'polypeptide(L)'
;MAELNWVPIKNKNDYPSRIGFGNPGTNCWNSEKVLVQTKNGDMFIAEFWQSRYFDGDIESAWYSYGTGGRKMKVKGKVVAWAKVEPYVKE
;
A
#
# COMPACT_ATOMS: atom_id res chain seq x y z
N MET A 1 5.82 12.33 -20.81
CA MET A 1 5.73 11.79 -19.44
C MET A 1 4.73 10.66 -19.49
N ALA A 2 5.07 9.46 -19.02
CA ALA A 2 4.08 8.39 -18.95
C ALA A 2 2.94 8.84 -18.03
N GLU A 3 1.69 8.76 -18.51
CA GLU A 3 0.53 9.07 -17.68
C GLU A 3 0.40 8.00 -16.60
N LEU A 4 0.40 8.41 -15.34
CA LEU A 4 0.15 7.51 -14.23
C LEU A 4 -1.35 7.20 -14.16
N ASN A 5 -1.69 5.93 -14.30
CA ASN A 5 -3.07 5.45 -14.16
C ASN A 5 -3.46 5.43 -12.68
N TRP A 6 -3.97 6.56 -12.19
CA TRP A 6 -4.42 6.71 -10.80
C TRP A 6 -5.74 6.00 -10.54
N VAL A 7 -5.77 5.21 -9.47
CA VAL A 7 -6.94 4.53 -8.95
C VAL A 7 -7.38 5.23 -7.65
N PRO A 8 -8.55 5.89 -7.63
CA PRO A 8 -9.07 6.52 -6.42
C PRO A 8 -9.59 5.46 -5.44
N ILE A 9 -9.30 5.63 -4.15
CA ILE A 9 -9.77 4.74 -3.08
C ILE A 9 -11.10 5.28 -2.53
N LYS A 10 -12.21 4.68 -2.97
CA LYS A 10 -13.56 4.96 -2.49
C LYS A 10 -14.06 3.87 -1.56
N ASN A 11 -13.62 2.63 -1.75
CA ASN A 11 -14.03 1.46 -1.01
C ASN A 11 -12.89 0.44 -0.87
N LYS A 12 -13.14 -0.64 -0.13
CA LYS A 12 -12.15 -1.70 0.19
C LYS A 12 -11.65 -2.51 -1.00
N ASN A 13 -12.36 -2.50 -2.14
CA ASN A 13 -11.95 -3.21 -3.35
C ASN A 13 -11.02 -2.37 -4.23
N ASP A 14 -10.86 -1.08 -3.91
CA ASP A 14 -10.01 -0.16 -4.67
C ASP A 14 -8.55 -0.21 -4.20
N TYR A 15 -8.16 -1.13 -3.29
CA TYR A 15 -6.78 -1.29 -2.85
C TYR A 15 -5.94 -2.04 -3.89
N PRO A 16 -4.60 -1.85 -3.92
CA PRO A 16 -3.75 -2.52 -4.89
C PRO A 16 -3.73 -4.03 -4.71
N SER A 17 -3.35 -4.73 -5.78
CA SER A 17 -3.35 -6.17 -5.84
C SER A 17 -2.48 -6.79 -4.74
N ARG A 18 -3.01 -7.88 -4.18
CA ARG A 18 -2.36 -8.70 -3.17
C ARG A 18 -1.17 -9.45 -3.77
N ILE A 19 0.01 -9.37 -3.12
CA ILE A 19 1.20 -10.14 -3.51
C ILE A 19 1.44 -11.38 -2.65
N GLY A 20 1.04 -11.39 -1.37
CA GLY A 20 1.39 -12.51 -0.47
C GLY A 20 0.37 -12.83 0.62
N PHE A 21 0.56 -14.00 1.23
CA PHE A 21 0.00 -14.36 2.54
C PHE A 21 1.15 -14.27 3.55
N GLY A 22 0.94 -13.64 4.70
CA GLY A 22 1.89 -13.73 5.80
C GLY A 22 1.81 -15.08 6.52
N ASN A 23 2.47 -15.15 7.69
CA ASN A 23 2.70 -16.39 8.45
C ASN A 23 1.44 -17.28 8.59
N PRO A 24 1.59 -18.61 8.57
CA PRO A 24 0.50 -19.52 8.91
C PRO A 24 -0.01 -19.20 10.32
N GLY A 25 -1.24 -18.73 10.43
CA GLY A 25 -1.87 -18.31 11.69
C GLY A 25 -2.31 -16.85 11.72
N THR A 26 -1.76 -15.98 10.87
CA THR A 26 -2.30 -14.63 10.66
C THR A 26 -2.79 -14.51 9.24
N ASN A 27 -4.08 -14.21 9.05
CA ASN A 27 -4.65 -13.94 7.73
C ASN A 27 -4.22 -12.53 7.28
N CYS A 28 -2.91 -12.31 7.18
CA CYS A 28 -2.34 -11.05 6.75
C CYS A 28 -1.87 -11.11 5.30
N TRP A 29 -1.95 -9.98 4.64
CA TRP A 29 -1.48 -9.80 3.27
C TRP A 29 -0.99 -8.38 3.06
N ASN A 30 -0.05 -8.25 2.14
CA ASN A 30 0.45 -6.98 1.67
C ASN A 30 0.27 -6.86 0.15
N SER A 31 0.11 -5.62 -0.30
CA SER A 31 0.04 -5.28 -1.72
C SER A 31 1.44 -5.15 -2.33
N GLU A 32 1.46 -4.94 -3.65
CA GLU A 32 2.62 -4.38 -4.32
C GLU A 32 2.95 -2.97 -3.82
N LYS A 33 4.21 -2.55 -3.98
CA LYS A 33 4.62 -1.17 -3.73
C LYS A 33 4.08 -0.30 -4.86
N VAL A 34 3.35 0.74 -4.49
CA VAL A 34 2.68 1.66 -5.42
C VAL A 34 3.01 3.10 -5.03
N LEU A 35 2.87 4.02 -5.99
CA LEU A 35 2.84 5.44 -5.67
C LEU A 35 1.49 5.75 -5.05
N VAL A 36 1.46 6.39 -3.89
CA VAL A 36 0.23 6.81 -3.22
C VAL A 36 0.10 8.32 -3.21
N GLN A 37 -1.14 8.81 -3.14
CA GLN A 37 -1.46 10.20 -2.85
C GLN A 37 -2.25 10.28 -1.54
N THR A 38 -1.82 11.14 -0.62
CA THR A 38 -2.56 11.44 0.61
C THR A 38 -3.59 12.54 0.38
N LYS A 39 -4.59 12.64 1.27
CA LYS A 39 -5.58 13.74 1.26
C LYS A 39 -4.94 15.13 1.29
N ASN A 40 -3.74 15.26 1.87
CA ASN A 40 -3.00 16.52 1.97
C ASN A 40 -2.16 16.81 0.71
N GLY A 41 -2.17 15.92 -0.28
CA GLY A 41 -1.43 16.08 -1.53
C GLY A 41 -0.04 15.45 -1.54
N ASP A 42 0.41 14.84 -0.45
CA ASP A 42 1.71 14.17 -0.41
C ASP A 42 1.72 12.94 -1.33
N MET A 43 2.81 12.75 -2.07
CA MET A 43 3.00 11.59 -2.93
C MET A 43 4.31 10.86 -2.64
N PHE A 44 4.25 9.55 -2.42
CA PHE A 44 5.41 8.71 -2.11
C PHE A 44 5.11 7.23 -2.35
N ILE A 45 6.15 6.39 -2.34
CA ILE A 45 5.98 4.93 -2.47
C ILE A 45 5.52 4.33 -1.13
N ALA A 46 4.47 3.52 -1.18
CA ALA A 46 3.95 2.78 -0.05
C ALA A 46 3.36 1.43 -0.48
N GLU A 47 3.09 0.57 0.49
CA GLU A 47 2.33 -0.67 0.31
C GLU A 47 1.20 -0.75 1.33
N PHE A 48 0.10 -1.37 0.94
CA PHE A 48 -1.04 -1.62 1.79
C PHE A 48 -0.87 -2.93 2.53
N TRP A 49 -1.22 -2.94 3.82
CA TRP A 49 -1.24 -4.12 4.67
C TRP A 49 -2.63 -4.29 5.25
N GLN A 50 -3.07 -5.54 5.29
CA GLN A 50 -4.27 -5.93 6.00
C GLN A 50 -3.96 -7.19 6.80
N SER A 51 -4.38 -7.21 8.06
CA SER A 51 -4.28 -8.35 8.96
C SER A 51 -5.67 -8.68 9.49
N ARG A 52 -6.06 -9.95 9.39
CA ARG A 52 -7.21 -10.47 10.13
C ARG A 52 -6.72 -11.27 11.35
N TYR A 53 -7.17 -10.86 12.51
CA TYR A 53 -6.90 -11.50 13.80
C TYR A 53 -7.85 -12.67 14.06
N PHE A 54 -7.52 -13.50 15.05
CA PHE A 54 -8.28 -14.72 15.38
C PHE A 54 -9.70 -14.44 15.89
N ASP A 55 -9.91 -13.28 16.50
CA ASP A 55 -11.20 -12.76 16.96
C ASP A 55 -12.08 -12.21 15.82
N GLY A 56 -11.54 -12.13 14.60
CA GLY A 56 -12.23 -11.62 13.42
C GLY A 56 -11.93 -10.16 13.10
N ASP A 57 -11.18 -9.44 13.95
CA ASP A 57 -10.84 -8.04 13.72
C ASP A 57 -9.93 -7.89 12.50
N ILE A 58 -10.19 -6.84 11.71
CA ILE A 58 -9.39 -6.50 10.53
C ILE A 58 -8.69 -5.17 10.78
N GLU A 59 -7.37 -5.20 10.92
CA GLU A 59 -6.56 -4.00 10.87
C GLU A 59 -6.04 -3.80 9.44
N SER A 60 -6.09 -2.57 8.96
CA SER A 60 -5.44 -2.18 7.71
C SER A 60 -4.64 -0.91 7.85
N ALA A 61 -3.46 -0.87 7.24
CA ALA A 61 -2.56 0.27 7.30
C ALA A 61 -1.71 0.37 6.04
N TRP A 62 -1.33 1.61 5.71
CA TRP A 62 -0.34 1.89 4.68
C TRP A 62 1.03 2.08 5.30
N TYR A 63 2.05 1.60 4.62
CA TYR A 63 3.43 1.73 5.07
C TYR A 63 4.35 2.21 3.96
N SER A 64 5.15 3.22 4.27
CA SER A 64 6.27 3.67 3.43
C SER A 64 7.60 3.18 4.00
N TYR A 65 8.64 3.28 3.20
CA TYR A 65 9.98 2.83 3.55
C TYR A 65 10.94 4.00 3.54
N GLY A 66 11.53 4.30 4.70
CA GLY A 66 12.56 5.33 4.82
C GLY A 66 13.95 4.80 4.48
N THR A 67 14.96 5.65 4.68
CA THR A 67 16.37 5.30 4.57
C THR A 67 16.69 4.09 5.47
N GLY A 68 17.43 3.11 4.93
CA GLY A 68 17.77 1.87 5.64
C GLY A 68 16.64 0.83 5.69
N GLY A 69 15.55 1.02 4.92
CA GLY A 69 14.47 0.03 4.81
C GLY A 69 13.52 0.01 6.00
N ARG A 70 13.61 0.99 6.92
CA ARG A 70 12.70 1.07 8.07
C ARG A 70 11.28 1.34 7.60
N LYS A 71 10.38 0.45 7.98
CA LYS A 71 8.93 0.54 7.72
C LYS A 71 8.31 1.64 8.60
N MET A 72 7.59 2.57 8.00
CA MET A 72 6.91 3.68 8.67
C MET A 72 5.42 3.69 8.33
N LYS A 73 4.55 3.73 9.34
CA LYS A 73 3.09 3.80 9.14
C LYS A 73 2.72 5.18 8.58
N VAL A 74 2.00 5.19 7.45
CA VAL A 74 1.48 6.41 6.86
C VAL A 74 0.37 6.96 7.75
N LYS A 75 0.52 8.20 8.23
CA LYS A 75 -0.45 8.85 9.11
C LYS A 75 -1.60 9.52 8.35
N GLY A 76 -1.32 10.04 7.15
CA GLY A 76 -2.33 10.66 6.30
C GLY A 76 -3.28 9.64 5.68
N LYS A 77 -4.54 10.04 5.44
CA LYS A 77 -5.46 9.22 4.65
C LYS A 77 -4.96 9.14 3.22
N VAL A 78 -4.67 7.93 2.74
CA VAL A 78 -4.41 7.67 1.31
C VAL A 78 -5.74 7.74 0.55
N VAL A 79 -5.77 8.49 -0.55
CA VAL A 79 -6.98 8.74 -1.35
C VAL A 79 -6.87 8.19 -2.77
N ALA A 80 -5.66 7.92 -3.26
CA ALA A 80 -5.44 7.28 -4.55
C ALA A 80 -4.08 6.57 -4.58
N TRP A 81 -3.93 5.64 -5.52
CA TRP A 81 -2.64 5.00 -5.82
C TRP A 81 -2.45 4.80 -7.32
N ALA A 82 -1.21 4.63 -7.76
CA ALA A 82 -0.87 4.30 -9.14
C ALA A 82 0.25 3.26 -9.16
N LYS A 83 0.21 2.35 -10.14
CA LYS A 83 1.34 1.46 -10.42
C LYS A 83 2.54 2.28 -10.84
N VAL A 84 3.70 1.92 -10.29
CA VAL A 84 5.00 2.41 -10.74
C VAL A 84 5.73 1.21 -11.31
N GLU A 85 6.09 1.30 -12.58
CA GLU A 85 6.97 0.29 -13.17
C GLU A 85 8.34 0.36 -12.48
N PRO A 86 8.94 -0.78 -12.13
CA PRO A 86 10.28 -0.80 -11.58
C PRO A 86 11.23 -0.19 -12.62
N TYR A 87 12.04 0.79 -12.20
CA TYR A 87 13.09 1.35 -13.05
C TYR A 87 14.10 0.24 -13.36
N VAL A 88 14.05 -0.29 -14.58
CA VAL A 88 15.09 -1.19 -15.10
C VAL A 88 16.23 -0.30 -15.57
N LYS A 89 17.37 -0.41 -14.88
CA LYS A 89 18.60 0.25 -15.31
C LYS A 89 19.18 -0.61 -16.43
N GLU A 90 19.14 -0.12 -17.67
CA GLU A 90 19.88 -0.70 -18.81
C GLU A 90 21.39 -0.75 -18.53
#